data_AF-A0A448Z5M1-F1
#
_entry.id   AF-A0A448Z5M1-F1
#
_cell.length_a   1.000
_cell.length_b   1.000
_cell.length_c   1.000
_cell.angle_alpha   90.00
_cell.angle_beta   90.00
_cell.angle_gamma   90.00
#
_symmetry.space_group_name_H-M   'P 1'
#
loop_
_entity.id
_entity.type
_entity.pdbx_description
1 polymer ?
#
loop_
_entity_poly.entity_id
_entity_poly.type
_entity_poly.pdbx_seq_one_letter_code
_entity_poly.pdbx_strand_id
1 'polypeptide(L)'
;MPPVLDPENSKVDGLAFLGLSLARNHYWGDIDSEEPQGEETKPQGLGHPDSYTHQTAFDLNEVIDREYEFLQSTDDNGWLVGGGEAGPPTSYKLAALDSAHVEIMRVGTYRKDWGGLDLEELLAVMNSGSILVPQIEVLPTDVVANPDTPPELEIRFDMECASEAQLKSLSEGDFDAFMKEPELPINWQLRFLHNQFFKTFVFPSRFCPGAFHSTILRKADFRSDAHRTLYFCKCAAAIQKWRERGPRALNTVPRHPDGKPLSKEEIAAMYPEPESGEHDPPLRAPSDEAPCKVESQATAEPEAETGADTEAGTEAEPEEENSYVPSPPPTEEETEAMAKLVKKLEDLTPLPPKATTALPSVNLEIALDAEEEEEEESTAAEPEETQETTNTAGSTEGGDLPTTDGLYRHTWDDVVRVRLDDASKDDAAAGVDVDPATIGSNKSRNCHSGIWLFTDRENITHFFQPNFLPPYDTPEKKRIIFDVLREEWDEKSLGWKPCGQGSMSQEKPEDDTGLLAELQKAENLVSGVLKSVIDNVCSPQPSPRKLSSAAHF
;
A
#
# COMPACT_ATOMS: atom_id res chain seq x y z
N MET A 1 -25.47 -4.64 16.64
CA MET A 1 -24.86 -5.78 15.94
C MET A 1 -25.25 -5.69 14.47
N PRO A 2 -24.34 -5.94 13.51
CA PRO A 2 -24.72 -6.04 12.11
C PRO A 2 -25.74 -7.17 11.92
N PRO A 3 -26.66 -7.08 10.95
CA PRO A 3 -27.60 -8.16 10.65
C PRO A 3 -26.84 -9.45 10.28
N VAL A 4 -27.38 -10.62 10.66
CA VAL A 4 -26.79 -11.93 10.32
C VAL A 4 -27.26 -12.32 8.92
N LEU A 5 -26.33 -12.70 8.06
CA LEU A 5 -26.63 -13.17 6.70
C LEU A 5 -27.20 -14.58 6.70
N ASP A 6 -28.12 -14.85 5.77
CA ASP A 6 -28.55 -16.19 5.44
C ASP A 6 -27.56 -16.83 4.44
N PRO A 7 -26.78 -17.85 4.86
CA PRO A 7 -25.74 -18.46 4.03
C PRO A 7 -26.25 -19.06 2.71
N GLU A 8 -27.52 -19.47 2.66
CA GLU A 8 -28.12 -20.07 1.46
C GLU A 8 -28.40 -19.02 0.39
N ASN A 9 -28.63 -17.77 0.81
CA ASN A 9 -28.92 -16.62 -0.04
C ASN A 9 -27.70 -15.71 -0.24
N SER A 10 -26.62 -15.93 0.50
CA SER A 10 -25.40 -15.11 0.48
C SER A 10 -24.23 -15.76 -0.26
N LYS A 11 -24.48 -16.68 -1.20
CA LYS A 11 -23.44 -17.09 -2.18
C LYS A 11 -23.19 -15.90 -3.11
N VAL A 12 -22.20 -15.09 -2.76
CA VAL A 12 -21.89 -13.84 -3.45
C VAL A 12 -21.06 -14.14 -4.71
N ASP A 13 -21.73 -14.15 -5.86
CA ASP A 13 -21.08 -13.86 -7.14
C ASP A 13 -20.94 -12.33 -7.25
N GLY A 14 -19.70 -11.86 -7.41
CA GLY A 14 -19.35 -10.45 -7.52
C GLY A 14 -18.85 -9.84 -6.21
N LEU A 15 -17.52 -9.72 -6.09
CA LEU A 15 -16.86 -9.05 -4.98
C LEU A 15 -16.61 -7.60 -5.38
N ALA A 16 -17.61 -6.73 -5.22
CA ALA A 16 -17.36 -5.31 -5.35
C ALA A 16 -16.56 -4.80 -4.15
N PHE A 17 -15.59 -3.92 -4.39
CA PHE A 17 -14.76 -3.35 -3.34
C PHE A 17 -14.26 -1.95 -3.68
N LEU A 18 -13.94 -1.18 -2.63
CA LEU A 18 -13.15 0.04 -2.72
C LEU A 18 -11.70 -0.31 -2.46
N GLY A 19 -10.79 0.17 -3.31
CA GLY A 19 -9.39 -0.17 -3.19
C GLY A 19 -8.45 0.69 -4.01
N LEU A 20 -7.18 0.31 -3.97
CA LEU A 20 -6.15 0.84 -4.85
C LEU A 20 -5.94 -0.13 -6.00
N SER A 21 -5.75 0.37 -7.22
CA SER A 21 -5.26 -0.45 -8.32
C SER A 21 -3.74 -0.35 -8.37
N LEU A 22 -3.08 -1.50 -8.34
CA LEU A 22 -1.64 -1.64 -8.53
C LEU A 22 -1.26 -2.19 -9.91
N ALA A 23 -2.27 -2.49 -10.74
CA ALA A 23 -2.07 -3.03 -12.08
C ALA A 23 -1.10 -2.18 -12.90
N ARG A 24 -0.18 -2.83 -13.61
CA ARG A 24 0.84 -2.25 -14.46
C ARG A 24 1.03 -3.08 -15.71
N ASN A 25 0.74 -2.47 -16.86
CA ASN A 25 1.22 -2.97 -18.14
C ASN A 25 2.72 -2.64 -18.25
N HIS A 26 3.55 -3.63 -17.96
CA HIS A 26 5.00 -3.49 -18.03
C HIS A 26 5.47 -3.46 -19.49
N TYR A 27 5.58 -2.26 -20.05
CA TYR A 27 6.31 -2.03 -21.28
C TYR A 27 7.82 -2.00 -21.00
N TRP A 28 8.61 -2.69 -21.82
CA TRP A 28 10.08 -2.74 -21.74
C TRP A 28 10.76 -1.49 -22.36
N GLY A 29 9.98 -0.49 -22.78
CA GLY A 29 10.53 0.77 -23.29
C GLY A 29 10.64 1.78 -22.16
N ASP A 30 11.80 2.44 -22.03
CA ASP A 30 11.92 3.68 -21.26
C ASP A 30 10.74 4.58 -21.64
N ILE A 31 9.85 4.86 -20.69
CA ILE A 31 8.78 5.86 -20.84
C ILE A 31 9.38 7.22 -21.25
N ASP A 32 10.64 7.44 -20.92
CA ASP A 32 11.42 8.64 -21.23
C ASP A 32 12.19 8.55 -22.56
N SER A 33 12.13 7.43 -23.29
CA SER A 33 12.69 7.37 -24.64
C SER A 33 11.77 8.13 -25.60
N GLU A 34 12.14 9.37 -25.90
CA GLU A 34 11.41 10.26 -26.84
C GLU A 34 11.45 9.78 -28.30
N GLU A 35 12.10 8.66 -28.61
CA GLU A 35 12.15 8.16 -29.98
C GLU A 35 10.78 7.57 -30.37
N PRO A 36 10.08 8.15 -31.36
CA PRO A 36 8.82 7.61 -31.84
C PRO A 36 9.09 6.22 -32.44
N GLN A 37 8.69 5.18 -31.70
CA GLN A 37 8.74 3.82 -32.19
C GLN A 37 7.80 3.73 -33.40
N GLY A 38 8.37 3.48 -34.58
CA GLY A 38 7.60 3.20 -35.79
C GLY A 38 6.62 2.05 -35.54
N GLU A 39 5.47 2.08 -36.22
CA GLU A 39 4.31 1.18 -36.05
C GLU A 39 4.61 -0.34 -36.05
N GLU A 40 5.82 -0.79 -36.37
CA GLU A 40 6.12 -2.21 -36.62
C GLU A 40 6.86 -2.95 -35.50
N THR A 41 7.34 -2.28 -34.45
CA THR A 41 7.94 -2.98 -33.30
C THR A 41 7.32 -2.49 -32.01
N LYS A 42 6.12 -2.99 -31.68
CA LYS A 42 5.62 -2.88 -30.30
C LYS A 42 6.62 -3.62 -29.39
N PRO A 43 7.27 -2.94 -28.43
CA PRO A 43 8.00 -3.60 -27.36
C PRO A 43 7.15 -4.73 -26.80
N GLN A 44 7.72 -5.93 -26.75
CA GLN A 44 7.05 -7.03 -26.06
C GLN A 44 7.00 -6.65 -24.58
N GLY A 45 5.80 -6.30 -24.10
CA GLY A 45 5.57 -6.13 -22.67
C GLY A 45 5.83 -7.45 -21.94
N LEU A 46 6.34 -7.37 -20.71
CA LEU A 46 6.59 -8.56 -19.88
C LEU A 46 5.28 -9.14 -19.31
N GLY A 47 4.27 -8.30 -19.13
CA GLY A 47 2.94 -8.70 -18.66
C GLY A 47 1.96 -8.95 -19.80
N HIS A 48 0.74 -9.35 -19.43
CA HIS A 48 -0.34 -9.57 -20.40
C HIS A 48 -0.60 -8.28 -21.23
N PRO A 49 -0.72 -8.38 -22.56
CA PRO A 49 -0.81 -7.20 -23.43
C PRO A 49 -2.04 -6.34 -23.16
N ASP A 50 -3.13 -6.97 -22.72
CA ASP A 50 -4.39 -6.30 -22.38
C ASP A 50 -4.44 -5.76 -20.95
N SER A 51 -3.38 -5.97 -20.15
CA SER A 51 -3.28 -5.36 -18.82
C SER A 51 -3.29 -3.84 -18.93
N TYR A 52 -3.85 -3.17 -17.93
CA TYR A 52 -3.91 -1.72 -17.89
C TYR A 52 -3.04 -1.15 -16.78
N THR A 53 -2.22 -0.14 -17.10
CA THR A 53 -1.39 0.52 -16.09
C THR A 53 -2.18 1.53 -15.29
N HIS A 54 -2.37 1.24 -14.01
CA HIS A 54 -2.96 2.11 -13.00
C HIS A 54 -1.96 2.61 -11.95
N GLN A 55 -0.68 2.20 -12.02
CA GLN A 55 0.39 2.77 -11.20
C GLN A 55 1.76 2.75 -11.91
N THR A 56 2.64 3.67 -11.53
CA THR A 56 4.02 3.80 -12.03
C THR A 56 5.08 3.77 -10.94
N ALA A 57 4.67 3.67 -9.67
CA ALA A 57 5.53 3.74 -8.49
C ALA A 57 6.43 2.52 -8.29
N PHE A 58 5.91 1.31 -8.54
CA PHE A 58 6.58 0.06 -8.22
C PHE A 58 6.72 -0.83 -9.46
N ASP A 59 7.90 -1.41 -9.64
CA ASP A 59 8.12 -2.45 -10.64
C ASP A 59 7.88 -3.82 -10.02
N LEU A 60 6.64 -4.31 -10.11
CA LEU A 60 6.24 -5.53 -9.43
C LEU A 60 6.93 -6.78 -10.03
N ASN A 61 7.62 -6.68 -11.17
CA ASN A 61 8.49 -7.76 -11.65
C ASN A 61 9.65 -8.06 -10.70
N GLU A 62 10.06 -7.11 -9.87
CA GLU A 62 11.15 -7.33 -8.90
C GLU A 62 10.76 -8.39 -7.84
N VAL A 63 9.47 -8.65 -7.63
CA VAL A 63 8.95 -9.65 -6.68
C VAL A 63 8.24 -10.85 -7.35
N ILE A 64 8.13 -10.85 -8.69
CA ILE A 64 7.54 -11.94 -9.48
C ILE A 64 8.62 -12.93 -9.94
N ASP A 65 8.29 -14.22 -9.96
CA ASP A 65 9.14 -15.30 -10.47
C ASP A 65 8.67 -15.75 -11.88
N ARG A 66 8.82 -14.87 -12.88
CA ARG A 66 8.30 -15.15 -14.24
C ARG A 66 8.91 -16.41 -14.86
N GLU A 67 10.18 -16.70 -14.57
CA GLU A 67 10.86 -17.89 -15.10
C GLU A 67 10.58 -19.16 -14.30
N TYR A 68 9.76 -19.08 -13.25
CA TYR A 68 9.48 -20.19 -12.35
C TYR A 68 10.79 -20.80 -11.81
N GLU A 69 11.78 -19.97 -11.49
CA GLU A 69 13.06 -20.41 -10.94
C GLU A 69 12.86 -20.96 -9.52
N PHE A 70 11.95 -20.37 -8.75
CA PHE A 70 11.69 -20.73 -7.37
C PHE A 70 10.40 -21.56 -7.22
N LEU A 71 9.37 -21.20 -7.98
CA LEU A 71 8.06 -21.83 -7.93
C LEU A 71 7.99 -23.08 -8.82
N GLN A 72 7.29 -24.09 -8.31
CA GLN A 72 6.99 -25.32 -9.02
C GLN A 72 5.59 -25.28 -9.64
N SER A 73 4.59 -24.80 -8.91
CA SER A 73 3.20 -24.73 -9.39
C SER A 73 2.37 -23.65 -8.68
N THR A 74 1.21 -23.37 -9.26
CA THR A 74 0.18 -22.42 -8.80
C THR A 74 -1.18 -22.89 -9.32
N ASP A 75 -2.27 -22.21 -8.94
CA ASP A 75 -3.59 -22.47 -9.52
C ASP A 75 -3.74 -21.88 -10.93
N ASP A 76 -4.93 -22.01 -11.52
CA ASP A 76 -5.25 -21.56 -12.87
C ASP A 76 -5.33 -20.04 -13.03
N ASN A 77 -5.30 -19.26 -11.94
CA ASN A 77 -5.25 -17.81 -12.01
C ASN A 77 -3.86 -17.26 -12.38
N GLY A 78 -2.80 -18.05 -12.15
CA GLY A 78 -1.43 -17.60 -12.39
C GLY A 78 -1.05 -16.33 -11.61
N TRP A 79 -0.16 -15.53 -12.19
CA TRP A 79 0.30 -14.27 -11.60
C TRP A 79 -0.80 -13.21 -11.66
N LEU A 80 -1.34 -12.85 -10.51
CA LEU A 80 -2.36 -11.80 -10.38
C LEU A 80 -1.73 -10.40 -10.46
N VAL A 81 -0.48 -10.29 -10.03
CA VAL A 81 0.30 -9.06 -10.05
C VAL A 81 1.23 -9.01 -11.25
N GLY A 82 1.28 -7.86 -11.94
CA GLY A 82 2.11 -7.65 -13.14
C GLY A 82 1.56 -8.32 -14.39
N GLY A 83 0.40 -8.99 -14.28
CA GLY A 83 -0.23 -9.81 -15.30
C GLY A 83 0.53 -11.11 -15.57
N GLY A 84 -0.22 -12.17 -15.85
CA GLY A 84 0.30 -13.41 -16.41
C GLY A 84 1.02 -13.18 -17.74
N GLU A 85 1.60 -14.24 -18.29
CA GLU A 85 2.28 -14.12 -19.58
C GLU A 85 1.28 -14.07 -20.73
N ALA A 86 1.72 -13.67 -21.92
CA ALA A 86 0.86 -13.51 -23.11
C ALA A 86 0.15 -14.81 -23.59
N GLY A 87 0.28 -15.93 -22.88
CA GLY A 87 -0.33 -17.21 -23.22
C GLY A 87 0.09 -17.75 -24.59
N PRO A 88 -0.48 -18.88 -25.03
CA PRO A 88 -0.14 -19.47 -26.31
C PRO A 88 -0.55 -18.55 -27.48
N PRO A 89 0.23 -18.47 -28.58
CA PRO A 89 1.41 -19.28 -28.89
C PRO A 89 2.73 -18.75 -28.30
N THR A 90 2.71 -17.60 -27.65
CA THR A 90 3.90 -16.88 -27.13
C THR A 90 4.51 -17.54 -25.91
N SER A 91 3.68 -18.11 -25.03
CA SER A 91 4.06 -18.80 -23.81
C SER A 91 3.09 -19.95 -23.52
N TYR A 92 3.53 -21.02 -22.86
CA TYR A 92 2.63 -22.05 -22.32
C TYR A 92 2.21 -21.75 -20.87
N LYS A 93 2.57 -20.57 -20.36
CA LYS A 93 2.25 -20.11 -19.00
C LYS A 93 0.86 -19.47 -18.99
N LEU A 94 0.27 -19.38 -17.79
CA LEU A 94 -1.11 -18.94 -17.62
C LEU A 94 -1.25 -17.45 -17.99
N ALA A 95 -2.19 -17.17 -18.90
CA ALA A 95 -2.55 -15.82 -19.27
C ALA A 95 -3.57 -15.29 -18.27
N ALA A 96 -3.22 -14.21 -17.59
CA ALA A 96 -4.10 -13.51 -16.67
C ALA A 96 -3.88 -12.01 -16.83
N LEU A 97 -4.95 -11.24 -16.84
CA LEU A 97 -4.84 -9.78 -16.78
C LEU A 97 -4.21 -9.39 -15.45
N ASP A 98 -3.42 -8.32 -15.48
CA ASP A 98 -2.93 -7.73 -14.24
C ASP A 98 -4.12 -7.20 -13.45
N SER A 99 -4.40 -7.87 -12.35
CA SER A 99 -5.48 -7.56 -11.43
C SER A 99 -4.93 -7.09 -10.10
N ALA A 100 -3.66 -6.66 -10.02
CA ALA A 100 -3.05 -6.20 -8.78
C ALA A 100 -3.88 -5.07 -8.15
N HIS A 101 -4.31 -5.27 -6.91
CA HIS A 101 -5.08 -4.30 -6.16
C HIS A 101 -4.84 -4.45 -4.65
N VAL A 102 -5.15 -3.39 -3.91
CA VAL A 102 -5.24 -3.42 -2.44
C VAL A 102 -6.69 -3.18 -2.07
N GLU A 103 -7.38 -4.20 -1.56
CA GLU A 103 -8.75 -4.06 -1.05
C GLU A 103 -8.72 -3.24 0.26
N ILE A 104 -9.42 -2.11 0.30
CA ILE A 104 -9.57 -1.29 1.54
C ILE A 104 -10.88 -1.64 2.23
N MET A 105 -11.97 -1.76 1.47
CA MET A 105 -13.26 -2.23 2.00
C MET A 105 -13.99 -3.05 0.95
N ARG A 106 -14.37 -4.27 1.32
CA ARG A 106 -15.26 -5.10 0.51
C ARG A 106 -16.70 -4.68 0.72
N VAL A 107 -17.35 -4.23 -0.34
CA VAL A 107 -18.76 -3.80 -0.39
C VAL A 107 -19.69 -5.02 -0.41
N GLY A 108 -19.21 -6.13 -0.99
CA GLY A 108 -19.98 -7.35 -1.18
C GLY A 108 -20.87 -7.22 -2.42
N THR A 109 -22.14 -7.56 -2.28
CA THR A 109 -23.12 -7.32 -3.35
C THR A 109 -23.56 -5.84 -3.33
N TYR A 110 -24.07 -5.31 -4.45
CA TYR A 110 -24.77 -4.01 -4.40
C TYR A 110 -26.21 -4.13 -3.88
N ARG A 111 -26.53 -5.21 -3.16
CA ARG A 111 -27.88 -5.56 -2.74
C ARG A 111 -27.97 -5.69 -1.23
N LYS A 112 -28.74 -4.79 -0.61
CA LYS A 112 -28.92 -4.71 0.85
C LYS A 112 -29.56 -5.97 1.43
N ASP A 113 -30.49 -6.59 0.71
CA ASP A 113 -31.16 -7.83 1.10
C ASP A 113 -30.20 -9.02 1.14
N TRP A 114 -29.11 -8.97 0.38
CA TRP A 114 -28.02 -9.96 0.40
C TRP A 114 -26.87 -9.50 1.32
N GLY A 115 -27.16 -8.53 2.19
CA GLY A 115 -26.25 -7.93 3.15
C GLY A 115 -25.13 -7.10 2.55
N GLY A 116 -25.22 -6.70 1.29
CA GLY A 116 -24.30 -5.78 0.66
C GLY A 116 -24.65 -4.31 0.89
N LEU A 117 -23.96 -3.41 0.19
CA LEU A 117 -24.19 -1.97 0.24
C LEU A 117 -24.68 -1.47 -1.13
N ASP A 118 -25.77 -0.72 -1.13
CA ASP A 118 -26.36 -0.19 -2.36
C ASP A 118 -25.40 0.76 -3.10
N LEU A 119 -25.33 0.63 -4.42
CA LEU A 119 -24.39 1.41 -5.24
C LEU A 119 -24.71 2.90 -5.22
N GLU A 120 -26.00 3.30 -5.28
CA GLU A 120 -26.36 4.72 -5.29
C GLU A 120 -26.05 5.37 -3.94
N GLU A 121 -26.29 4.67 -2.84
CA GLU A 121 -25.90 5.11 -1.49
C GLU A 121 -24.38 5.25 -1.36
N LEU A 122 -23.62 4.26 -1.83
CA LEU A 122 -22.16 4.31 -1.86
C LEU A 122 -21.68 5.55 -2.63
N LEU A 123 -22.16 5.75 -3.85
CA LEU A 123 -21.77 6.89 -4.69
C LEU A 123 -22.19 8.23 -4.07
N ALA A 124 -23.36 8.31 -3.44
CA ALA A 124 -23.81 9.52 -2.76
C ALA A 124 -22.88 9.91 -1.61
N VAL A 125 -22.46 8.95 -0.79
CA VAL A 125 -21.52 9.17 0.33
C VAL A 125 -20.12 9.52 -0.18
N MET A 126 -19.62 8.83 -1.20
CA MET A 126 -18.30 9.12 -1.76
C MET A 126 -18.24 10.52 -2.39
N ASN A 127 -19.33 10.98 -3.01
CA ASN A 127 -19.42 12.29 -3.66
C ASN A 127 -19.85 13.44 -2.71
N SER A 128 -20.31 13.15 -1.50
CA SER A 128 -20.76 14.20 -0.55
C SER A 128 -19.61 14.98 0.07
N GLY A 129 -18.38 14.45 0.00
CA GLY A 129 -17.22 14.96 0.75
C GLY A 129 -17.18 14.48 2.21
N SER A 130 -18.09 13.60 2.63
CA SER A 130 -18.10 13.03 4.00
C SER A 130 -16.93 12.07 4.25
N ILE A 131 -16.41 11.45 3.18
CA ILE A 131 -15.16 10.68 3.23
C ILE A 131 -14.02 11.60 2.78
N LEU A 132 -13.04 11.75 3.66
CA LEU A 132 -11.81 12.47 3.39
C LEU A 132 -10.83 11.52 2.69
N VAL A 133 -10.69 11.67 1.38
CA VAL A 133 -9.76 10.91 0.54
C VAL A 133 -8.43 11.64 0.47
N PRO A 134 -7.35 11.13 1.10
CA PRO A 134 -6.03 11.74 0.98
C PRO A 134 -5.42 11.48 -0.40
N GLN A 135 -4.40 12.26 -0.74
CA GLN A 135 -3.42 11.82 -1.73
C GLN A 135 -2.77 10.53 -1.23
N ILE A 136 -2.93 9.46 -2.00
CA ILE A 136 -2.42 8.14 -1.66
C ILE A 136 -0.95 8.06 -2.03
N GLU A 137 -0.12 7.93 -1.01
CA GLU A 137 1.29 7.60 -1.11
C GLU A 137 1.51 6.35 -0.27
N VAL A 138 1.98 5.28 -0.89
CA VAL A 138 2.13 3.98 -0.24
C VAL A 138 3.55 3.47 -0.42
N LEU A 139 3.92 2.49 0.39
CA LEU A 139 5.18 1.78 0.34
C LEU A 139 4.89 0.30 0.66
N PRO A 140 5.21 -0.64 -0.24
CA PRO A 140 5.21 -2.05 0.10
C PRO A 140 6.13 -2.32 1.31
N THR A 141 5.61 -3.00 2.33
CA THR A 141 6.32 -3.25 3.59
C THR A 141 6.98 -4.61 3.62
N ASP A 142 6.39 -5.62 2.97
CA ASP A 142 6.90 -6.99 2.97
C ASP A 142 6.30 -7.84 1.84
N VAL A 143 6.86 -9.03 1.60
CA VAL A 143 6.23 -10.11 0.83
C VAL A 143 6.14 -11.36 1.70
N VAL A 144 4.92 -11.85 1.90
CA VAL A 144 4.64 -12.95 2.83
C VAL A 144 3.93 -14.11 2.14
N ALA A 145 4.04 -15.30 2.73
CA ALA A 145 3.14 -16.42 2.44
C ALA A 145 2.05 -16.46 3.52
N ASN A 146 0.79 -16.44 3.11
CA ASN A 146 -0.33 -16.55 4.02
C ASN A 146 -0.38 -17.97 4.67
N PRO A 147 -1.22 -18.20 5.70
CA PRO A 147 -1.24 -19.48 6.41
C PRO A 147 -1.95 -20.62 5.66
N ASP A 148 -2.46 -20.40 4.45
CA ASP A 148 -3.15 -21.44 3.68
C ASP A 148 -2.17 -22.53 3.20
N THR A 149 -2.73 -23.68 2.80
CA THR A 149 -1.94 -24.78 2.23
C THR A 149 -2.59 -25.30 0.95
N PRO A 150 -1.95 -25.12 -0.22
CA PRO A 150 -0.77 -24.27 -0.45
C PRO A 150 -1.07 -22.77 -0.23
N PRO A 151 -0.06 -21.96 0.16
CA PRO A 151 -0.24 -20.57 0.56
C PRO A 151 -0.55 -19.65 -0.63
N GLU A 152 -1.16 -18.50 -0.36
CA GLU A 152 -1.11 -17.34 -1.25
C GLU A 152 0.14 -16.50 -0.92
N LEU A 153 0.77 -15.92 -1.95
CA LEU A 153 1.85 -14.95 -1.79
C LEU A 153 1.28 -13.54 -1.87
N GLU A 154 1.64 -12.69 -0.93
CA GLU A 154 1.03 -11.37 -0.74
C GLU A 154 2.11 -10.29 -0.59
N ILE A 155 1.96 -9.16 -1.29
CA ILE A 155 2.70 -7.93 -1.00
C ILE A 155 1.93 -7.16 0.05
N ARG A 156 2.58 -6.78 1.15
CA ARG A 156 1.98 -6.08 2.29
C ARG A 156 2.13 -4.56 2.18
N PHE A 157 1.16 -3.84 2.73
CA PHE A 157 1.12 -2.39 2.85
C PHE A 157 0.74 -2.01 4.28
N ASP A 158 1.47 -2.57 5.24
CA ASP A 158 1.18 -2.38 6.66
C ASP A 158 1.44 -0.94 7.09
N MET A 159 0.72 -0.49 8.13
CA MET A 159 0.98 0.80 8.72
C MET A 159 2.16 0.69 9.68
N GLU A 160 3.32 1.23 9.30
CA GLU A 160 4.53 1.23 10.15
C GLU A 160 4.69 2.59 10.82
N CYS A 161 4.61 2.62 12.16
CA CYS A 161 4.96 3.81 12.92
C CYS A 161 6.48 4.02 12.91
N ALA A 162 6.93 5.27 12.81
CA ALA A 162 8.34 5.63 12.80
C ALA A 162 9.03 5.32 14.13
N SER A 163 8.26 5.27 15.23
CA SER A 163 8.75 5.01 16.57
C SER A 163 7.71 4.27 17.41
N GLU A 164 8.17 3.54 18.44
CA GLU A 164 7.27 2.98 19.46
C GLU A 164 6.49 4.08 20.19
N ALA A 165 7.09 5.26 20.36
CA ALA A 165 6.44 6.43 20.96
C ALA A 165 5.25 6.91 20.11
N GLN A 166 5.40 6.92 18.77
CA GLN A 166 4.31 7.24 17.87
C GLN A 166 3.15 6.25 17.98
N LEU A 167 3.44 4.94 17.96
CA LEU A 167 2.41 3.91 18.17
C LEU A 167 1.71 4.06 19.52
N LYS A 168 2.50 4.28 20.58
CA LYS A 168 2.00 4.50 21.93
C LYS A 168 1.06 5.72 21.98
N SER A 169 1.45 6.84 21.38
CA SER A 169 0.64 8.06 21.33
C SER A 169 -0.73 7.84 20.67
N LEU A 170 -0.79 7.05 19.58
CA LEU A 170 -2.03 6.64 18.94
C LEU A 170 -2.87 5.73 19.86
N SER A 171 -2.25 4.72 20.46
CA SER A 171 -2.94 3.74 21.31
C SER A 171 -3.50 4.35 22.61
N GLU A 172 -2.81 5.33 23.19
CA GLU A 172 -3.18 5.98 24.45
C GLU A 172 -4.07 7.22 24.23
N GLY A 173 -4.23 7.66 22.97
CA GLY A 173 -5.01 8.85 22.68
C GLY A 173 -4.30 10.16 23.06
N ASP A 174 -2.97 10.18 23.11
CA ASP A 174 -2.14 11.36 23.37
C ASP A 174 -1.81 12.11 22.07
N PHE A 175 -2.64 13.10 21.74
CA PHE A 175 -2.45 13.94 20.55
C PHE A 175 -1.21 14.83 20.64
N ASP A 176 -0.85 15.32 21.84
CA ASP A 176 0.28 16.23 22.00
C ASP A 176 1.61 15.48 21.77
N ALA A 177 1.68 14.21 22.16
CA ALA A 177 2.78 13.33 21.79
C ALA A 177 2.80 13.05 20.28
N PHE A 178 1.65 12.73 19.68
CA PHE A 178 1.55 12.49 18.24
C PHE A 178 1.99 13.70 17.40
N MET A 179 1.68 14.92 17.84
CA MET A 179 2.08 16.15 17.18
C MET A 179 3.59 16.40 17.16
N LYS A 180 4.32 15.89 18.17
CA LYS A 180 5.79 16.03 18.26
C LYS A 180 6.51 15.13 17.25
N GLU A 181 5.88 14.06 16.79
CA GLU A 181 6.46 13.20 15.77
C GLU A 181 6.47 13.96 14.42
N PRO A 182 7.64 14.07 13.76
CA PRO A 182 7.76 14.88 12.56
C PRO A 182 6.97 14.29 11.40
N GLU A 183 6.96 12.96 11.28
CA GLU A 183 6.40 12.22 10.15
C GLU A 183 5.15 11.43 10.57
N LEU A 184 4.21 11.24 9.63
CA LEU A 184 3.08 10.34 9.83
C LEU A 184 3.54 8.88 9.63
N PRO A 185 2.84 7.89 10.23
CA PRO A 185 3.14 6.48 9.97
C PRO A 185 3.13 6.15 8.47
N ILE A 186 4.00 5.25 8.02
CA ILE A 186 4.00 4.77 6.64
C ILE A 186 2.63 4.12 6.35
N ASN A 187 2.09 4.31 5.13
CA ASN A 187 0.79 3.78 4.70
C ASN A 187 -0.42 4.18 5.57
N TRP A 188 -0.31 5.24 6.39
CA TRP A 188 -1.40 5.70 7.27
C TRP A 188 -2.70 5.95 6.50
N GLN A 189 -2.62 6.36 5.23
CA GLN A 189 -3.75 6.66 4.35
C GLN A 189 -4.70 5.47 4.21
N LEU A 190 -4.16 4.23 4.16
CA LEU A 190 -4.97 3.03 4.00
C LEU A 190 -5.84 2.78 5.23
N ARG A 191 -5.23 2.85 6.43
CA ARG A 191 -5.94 2.74 7.71
C ARG A 191 -6.93 3.88 7.87
N PHE A 192 -6.54 5.10 7.51
CA PHE A 192 -7.40 6.28 7.59
C PHE A 192 -8.68 6.12 6.76
N LEU A 193 -8.55 5.65 5.51
CA LEU A 193 -9.69 5.38 4.63
C LEU A 193 -10.54 4.22 5.13
N HIS A 194 -9.91 3.09 5.46
CA HIS A 194 -10.60 1.94 6.02
C HIS A 194 -11.45 2.34 7.24
N ASN A 195 -10.87 3.12 8.16
CA ASN A 195 -11.56 3.52 9.37
C ASN A 195 -12.76 4.43 9.08
N GLN A 196 -12.61 5.39 8.17
CA GLN A 196 -13.74 6.23 7.73
C GLN A 196 -14.83 5.39 7.08
N PHE A 197 -14.47 4.44 6.21
CA PHE A 197 -15.43 3.55 5.56
C PHE A 197 -16.19 2.69 6.56
N PHE A 198 -15.50 2.06 7.52
CA PHE A 198 -16.15 1.22 8.53
C PHE A 198 -16.97 1.99 9.55
N LYS A 199 -16.66 3.28 9.78
CA LYS A 199 -17.50 4.18 10.60
C LYS A 199 -18.73 4.67 9.84
N THR A 200 -18.62 4.83 8.53
CA THR A 200 -19.68 5.39 7.68
C THR A 200 -20.66 4.32 7.19
N PHE A 201 -20.14 3.20 6.67
CA PHE A 201 -20.94 2.13 6.09
C PHE A 201 -21.14 1.00 7.11
N VAL A 202 -22.40 0.67 7.37
CA VAL A 202 -22.77 -0.41 8.30
C VAL A 202 -23.67 -1.40 7.58
N PHE A 203 -23.12 -2.54 7.18
CA PHE A 203 -23.84 -3.61 6.49
C PHE A 203 -23.35 -5.01 6.94
N PRO A 204 -24.16 -6.07 6.75
CA PRO A 204 -23.83 -7.44 7.16
C PRO A 204 -22.56 -8.03 6.57
N SER A 205 -22.35 -7.86 5.26
CA SER A 205 -21.23 -8.46 4.51
C SER A 205 -19.93 -7.67 4.64
N ARG A 206 -19.86 -6.70 5.57
CA ARG A 206 -18.64 -5.93 5.79
C ARG A 206 -17.55 -6.91 6.20
N PHE A 207 -16.46 -6.89 5.46
CA PHE A 207 -15.34 -7.79 5.66
C PHE A 207 -14.07 -6.97 5.62
N CYS A 208 -13.29 -7.06 6.69
CA CYS A 208 -11.92 -6.59 6.66
C CYS A 208 -11.02 -7.73 6.15
N PRO A 209 -10.26 -7.54 5.07
CA PRO A 209 -9.36 -8.56 4.52
C PRO A 209 -8.14 -8.89 5.40
N GLY A 210 -8.13 -8.44 6.67
CA GLY A 210 -6.91 -8.38 7.46
C GLY A 210 -6.00 -7.29 6.90
N ALA A 211 -4.71 -7.34 7.22
CA ALA A 211 -3.82 -6.25 6.83
C ALA A 211 -3.73 -6.07 5.31
N PHE A 212 -3.50 -4.82 4.91
CA PHE A 212 -3.60 -4.40 3.52
C PHE A 212 -2.56 -5.12 2.68
N HIS A 213 -3.03 -5.79 1.63
CA HIS A 213 -2.16 -6.54 0.75
C HIS A 213 -2.65 -6.54 -0.69
N SER A 214 -1.76 -6.92 -1.59
CA SER A 214 -2.09 -7.35 -2.95
C SER A 214 -1.61 -8.78 -3.12
N THR A 215 -2.52 -9.70 -3.44
CA THR A 215 -2.17 -11.09 -3.75
C THR A 215 -1.34 -11.14 -5.02
N ILE A 216 -0.13 -11.67 -4.95
CA ILE A 216 0.78 -11.89 -6.08
C ILE A 216 0.36 -13.13 -6.85
N LEU A 217 0.16 -14.22 -6.11
CA LEU A 217 -0.01 -15.57 -6.62
C LEU A 217 -0.83 -16.39 -5.62
N ARG A 218 -1.67 -17.28 -6.12
CA ARG A 218 -2.47 -18.20 -5.29
C ARG A 218 -1.91 -19.61 -5.35
N LYS A 219 -2.09 -20.37 -4.27
CA LYS A 219 -1.74 -21.79 -4.20
C LYS A 219 -0.27 -22.06 -4.61
N ALA A 220 0.63 -21.21 -4.13
CA ALA A 220 2.04 -21.24 -4.47
C ALA A 220 2.72 -22.48 -3.89
N ASP A 221 3.25 -23.31 -4.78
CA ASP A 221 4.08 -24.45 -4.42
C ASP A 221 5.52 -24.19 -4.85
N PHE A 222 6.47 -24.33 -3.92
CA PHE A 222 7.87 -24.06 -4.16
C PHE A 222 8.60 -25.34 -4.56
N ARG A 223 9.62 -25.23 -5.42
CA ARG A 223 10.44 -26.38 -5.85
C ARG A 223 11.13 -27.10 -4.70
N SER A 224 11.49 -26.35 -3.66
CA SER A 224 11.95 -26.85 -2.37
C SER A 224 11.95 -25.72 -1.33
N ASP A 225 12.14 -26.05 -0.06
CA ASP A 225 12.28 -25.04 1.00
C ASP A 225 13.44 -24.07 0.75
N ALA A 226 14.54 -24.54 0.14
CA ALA A 226 15.65 -23.66 -0.23
C ALA A 226 15.25 -22.63 -1.29
N HIS A 227 14.45 -23.03 -2.29
CA HIS A 227 13.93 -22.09 -3.29
C HIS A 227 12.93 -21.11 -2.67
N ARG A 228 12.12 -21.57 -1.70
CA ARG A 228 11.25 -20.69 -0.91
C ARG A 228 12.06 -19.62 -0.20
N THR A 229 13.12 -19.99 0.52
CA THR A 229 14.00 -19.02 1.20
C THR A 229 14.60 -18.03 0.20
N LEU A 230 15.16 -18.51 -0.92
CA LEU A 230 15.77 -17.64 -1.94
C LEU A 230 14.76 -16.68 -2.58
N TYR A 231 13.53 -17.12 -2.82
CA TYR A 231 12.45 -16.26 -3.31
C TYR A 231 12.16 -15.10 -2.35
N PHE A 232 12.02 -15.38 -1.06
CA PHE A 232 11.80 -14.33 -0.06
C PHE A 232 13.02 -13.42 0.12
N CYS A 233 14.25 -13.93 -0.02
CA CYS A 233 15.46 -13.10 -0.05
C CYS A 233 15.41 -12.07 -1.20
N LYS A 234 15.05 -12.55 -2.41
CA LYS A 234 14.88 -11.68 -3.59
C LYS A 234 13.82 -10.62 -3.34
N CYS A 235 12.67 -11.01 -2.77
CA CYS A 235 11.58 -10.08 -2.49
C CYS A 235 11.99 -9.03 -1.45
N ALA A 236 12.65 -9.43 -0.36
CA ALA A 236 13.15 -8.51 0.67
C ALA A 236 14.12 -7.46 0.09
N ALA A 237 15.00 -7.86 -0.83
CA ALA A 237 15.89 -6.93 -1.52
C ALA A 237 15.13 -5.88 -2.37
N ALA A 238 14.05 -6.30 -3.06
CA ALA A 238 13.19 -5.38 -3.80
C ALA A 238 12.44 -4.41 -2.87
N ILE A 239 11.87 -4.91 -1.77
CA ILE A 239 11.20 -4.10 -0.74
C ILE A 239 12.17 -3.07 -0.15
N GLN A 240 13.39 -3.48 0.19
CA GLN A 240 14.42 -2.59 0.74
C GLN A 240 14.77 -1.46 -0.25
N LYS A 241 14.95 -1.79 -1.52
CA LYS A 241 15.17 -0.80 -2.59
C LYS A 241 14.02 0.19 -2.73
N TRP A 242 12.77 -0.24 -2.54
CA TRP A 242 11.62 0.66 -2.53
C TRP A 242 11.56 1.51 -1.27
N ARG A 243 11.92 0.93 -0.11
CA ARG A 243 11.99 1.63 1.18
C ARG A 243 13.00 2.78 1.16
N GLU A 244 14.16 2.58 0.54
CA GLU A 244 15.16 3.64 0.33
C GLU A 244 14.64 4.83 -0.48
N ARG A 245 13.63 4.60 -1.34
CA ARG A 245 12.98 5.65 -2.14
C ARG A 245 11.86 6.37 -1.40
N GLY A 246 11.45 5.86 -0.23
CA GLY A 246 10.30 6.31 0.55
C GLY A 246 8.95 6.00 -0.09
N PRO A 247 7.84 6.36 0.61
CA PRO A 247 6.49 6.27 0.06
C PRO A 247 6.35 7.00 -1.28
N ARG A 248 5.55 6.43 -2.18
CA ARG A 248 5.33 6.96 -3.53
C ARG A 248 3.85 7.07 -3.85
N ALA A 249 3.50 8.16 -4.52
CA ALA A 249 2.19 8.26 -5.17
C ALA A 249 2.09 7.20 -6.26
N LEU A 250 1.00 6.42 -6.26
CA LEU A 250 0.81 5.35 -7.24
C LEU A 250 0.80 5.87 -8.68
N ASN A 251 0.25 7.05 -8.91
CA ASN A 251 0.16 7.67 -10.22
C ASN A 251 0.86 9.02 -10.24
N THR A 252 1.72 9.20 -11.23
CA THR A 252 2.38 10.48 -11.53
C THR A 252 1.73 11.23 -12.68
N VAL A 253 0.73 10.64 -13.35
CA VAL A 253 0.05 11.22 -14.52
C VAL A 253 -1.43 11.42 -14.21
N PRO A 254 -2.02 12.59 -14.56
CA PRO A 254 -3.46 12.82 -14.47
C PRO A 254 -4.28 11.74 -15.17
N ARG A 255 -5.45 11.40 -14.62
CA ARG A 255 -6.35 10.37 -15.18
C ARG A 255 -7.78 10.85 -15.29
N HIS A 256 -8.47 10.34 -16.30
CA HIS A 256 -9.92 10.40 -16.45
C HIS A 256 -10.62 9.59 -15.34
N PRO A 257 -11.90 9.86 -15.04
CA PRO A 257 -12.68 9.07 -14.09
C PRO A 257 -12.79 7.58 -14.42
N ASP A 258 -12.58 7.21 -15.68
CA ASP A 258 -12.59 5.82 -16.16
C ASP A 258 -11.23 5.10 -16.01
N GLY A 259 -10.24 5.75 -15.39
CA GLY A 259 -8.91 5.16 -15.19
C GLY A 259 -7.88 5.54 -16.24
N LYS A 260 -8.29 6.10 -17.38
CA LYS A 260 -7.34 6.32 -18.47
C LYS A 260 -6.42 7.50 -18.19
N PRO A 261 -5.09 7.40 -18.40
CA PRO A 261 -4.21 8.55 -18.40
C PRO A 261 -4.73 9.59 -19.37
N LEU A 262 -4.73 10.84 -18.92
CA LEU A 262 -4.91 11.99 -19.80
C LEU A 262 -3.75 12.02 -20.78
N SER A 263 -4.05 12.27 -22.05
CA SER A 263 -3.05 12.50 -23.10
C SER A 263 -2.20 13.74 -22.77
N LYS A 264 -0.99 13.82 -23.34
CA LYS A 264 -0.12 15.00 -23.13
C LYS A 264 -0.84 16.30 -23.55
N GLU A 265 -1.66 16.24 -24.59
CA GLU A 265 -2.47 17.35 -25.08
C GLU A 265 -3.58 17.74 -24.10
N GLU A 266 -4.28 16.77 -23.51
CA GLU A 266 -5.28 17.02 -22.47
C GLU A 266 -4.65 17.61 -21.20
N ILE A 267 -3.47 17.12 -20.82
CA ILE A 267 -2.69 17.66 -19.70
C ILE A 267 -2.27 19.09 -20.01
N ALA A 268 -1.69 19.35 -21.19
CA ALA A 268 -1.29 20.70 -21.60
C ALA A 268 -2.48 21.66 -21.72
N ALA A 269 -3.67 21.17 -22.10
CA ALA A 269 -4.89 21.96 -22.15
C ALA A 269 -5.44 22.27 -20.75
N MET A 270 -5.30 21.35 -19.79
CA MET A 270 -5.64 21.59 -18.38
C MET A 270 -4.68 22.56 -17.69
N TYR A 271 -3.41 22.55 -18.10
CA TYR A 271 -2.36 23.39 -17.56
C TYR A 271 -1.69 24.16 -18.71
N PRO A 272 -2.38 25.14 -19.31
CA PRO A 272 -1.76 25.95 -20.36
C PRO A 272 -0.49 26.54 -19.75
N GLU A 273 0.66 26.21 -20.33
CA GLU A 273 1.92 26.82 -19.92
C GLU A 273 1.67 28.33 -19.90
N PRO A 274 2.03 29.03 -18.81
CA PRO A 274 1.83 30.46 -18.75
C PRO A 274 2.47 31.03 -20.00
N GLU A 275 1.65 31.56 -20.92
CA GLU A 275 2.14 32.15 -22.17
C GLU A 275 3.31 33.00 -21.75
N SER A 276 4.50 32.69 -22.26
CA SER A 276 5.74 33.37 -21.90
C SER A 276 5.59 34.82 -22.34
N GLY A 277 4.89 35.60 -21.54
CA GLY A 277 4.55 36.96 -21.81
C GLY A 277 5.86 37.71 -21.75
N GLU A 278 6.37 38.10 -22.91
CA GLU A 278 7.49 39.04 -23.10
C GLU A 278 7.15 40.46 -22.57
N HIS A 279 6.33 40.55 -21.53
CA HIS A 279 6.12 41.76 -20.74
C HIS A 279 6.90 41.65 -19.45
N ASP A 280 8.23 41.60 -19.57
CA ASP A 280 9.05 42.27 -18.58
C ASP A 280 8.68 43.77 -18.64
N PRO A 281 8.03 44.35 -17.62
CA PRO A 281 7.92 45.80 -17.56
C PRO A 281 9.35 46.37 -17.59
N PRO A 282 9.62 47.41 -18.40
CA PRO A 282 10.97 47.95 -18.52
C PRO A 282 11.50 48.27 -17.13
N LEU A 283 12.63 47.65 -16.77
CA LEU A 283 13.38 47.92 -15.55
C LEU A 283 13.45 49.43 -15.35
N ARG A 284 12.67 49.94 -14.39
CA ARG A 284 12.71 51.34 -14.00
C ARG A 284 14.10 51.56 -13.42
N ALA A 285 14.91 52.36 -14.09
CA ALA A 285 16.24 52.72 -13.63
C ALA A 285 16.18 53.20 -12.17
N PRO A 286 17.07 52.74 -11.28
CA PRO A 286 17.13 53.22 -9.91
C PRO A 286 17.42 54.73 -9.94
N SER A 287 16.50 55.52 -9.39
CA SER A 287 16.75 56.93 -9.11
C SER A 287 17.72 57.04 -7.93
N ASP A 288 18.80 57.78 -8.16
CA ASP A 288 19.79 58.16 -7.15
C ASP A 288 19.12 58.81 -5.92
N GLU A 289 19.09 58.10 -4.80
CA GLU A 289 18.84 58.70 -3.48
C GLU A 289 20.07 58.55 -2.56
N ALA A 290 20.36 59.64 -1.87
CA ALA A 290 21.62 59.99 -1.25
C ALA A 290 21.96 59.19 0.03
N PRO A 291 23.26 59.07 0.40
CA PRO A 291 23.70 58.32 1.56
C PRO A 291 23.40 59.04 2.88
N CYS A 292 22.69 58.35 3.78
CA CYS A 292 22.44 58.78 5.15
C CYS A 292 23.66 58.47 6.03
N LYS A 293 24.26 59.52 6.62
CA LYS A 293 25.33 59.44 7.63
C LYS A 293 24.78 58.87 8.93
N VAL A 294 25.48 57.90 9.52
CA VAL A 294 25.30 57.50 10.92
C VAL A 294 26.51 58.00 11.72
N GLU A 295 26.26 58.90 12.66
CA GLU A 295 27.22 59.42 13.63
C GLU A 295 27.41 58.42 14.78
N SER A 296 28.67 58.15 15.12
CA SER A 296 29.11 57.46 16.33
C SER A 296 29.26 58.46 17.48
N GLN A 297 28.60 58.21 18.62
CA GLN A 297 28.90 58.88 19.89
C GLN A 297 29.31 57.87 20.97
N ALA A 298 30.40 58.23 21.64
CA ALA A 298 30.96 57.59 22.84
C ALA A 298 30.47 58.30 24.12
N THR A 299 30.95 57.80 25.28
CA THR A 299 30.78 58.24 26.71
C THR A 299 29.73 57.41 27.48
N ALA A 300 29.89 57.01 28.75
CA ALA A 300 30.95 57.13 29.76
C ALA A 300 30.76 56.05 30.86
N GLU A 301 31.79 55.86 31.71
CA GLU A 301 31.78 55.14 32.99
C GLU A 301 30.72 55.69 33.99
N PRO A 302 30.34 54.95 35.04
CA PRO A 302 31.06 55.09 36.32
C PRO A 302 31.19 53.81 37.18
N GLU A 303 31.86 54.02 38.31
CA GLU A 303 32.50 53.11 39.26
C GLU A 303 31.60 52.22 40.15
N ALA A 304 32.22 51.09 40.55
CA ALA A 304 32.19 50.34 41.82
C ALA A 304 30.99 50.41 42.79
N GLU A 305 30.46 49.24 43.17
CA GLU A 305 30.51 48.76 44.57
C GLU A 305 30.20 47.25 44.69
N THR A 306 30.69 46.70 45.80
CA THR A 306 30.87 45.32 46.28
C THR A 306 29.65 44.39 46.35
N GLY A 307 29.87 43.06 46.24
CA GLY A 307 29.07 42.08 46.98
C GLY A 307 29.01 40.62 46.47
N ALA A 308 29.73 39.73 47.16
CA ALA A 308 29.38 38.35 47.53
C ALA A 308 29.15 37.25 46.45
N ASP A 309 30.11 36.31 46.43
CA ASP A 309 29.97 34.85 46.47
C ASP A 309 28.67 34.20 45.96
N THR A 310 28.74 33.50 44.82
CA THR A 310 28.09 32.19 44.65
C THR A 310 28.83 31.36 43.59
N GLU A 311 29.19 30.14 43.98
CA GLU A 311 29.94 29.16 43.18
C GLU A 311 29.17 28.71 41.93
N ALA A 312 29.85 28.70 40.78
CA ALA A 312 29.39 28.16 39.52
C ALA A 312 29.84 26.69 39.39
N GLY A 313 28.88 25.76 39.42
CA GLY A 313 29.02 24.43 38.83
C GLY A 313 28.51 24.48 37.40
N THR A 314 29.42 24.37 36.43
CA THR A 314 29.07 24.28 35.00
C THR A 314 29.43 22.85 34.58
N GLU A 315 28.44 21.97 34.50
CA GLU A 315 28.58 20.67 33.83
C GLU A 315 28.46 20.91 32.32
N ALA A 316 29.55 20.62 31.61
CA ALA A 316 29.59 20.58 30.16
C ALA A 316 29.04 19.22 29.72
N GLU A 317 28.02 19.23 28.85
CA GLU A 317 27.57 18.03 28.16
C GLU A 317 28.63 17.60 27.12
N PRO A 318 28.91 16.29 26.98
CA PRO A 318 29.79 15.80 25.94
C PRO A 318 29.03 15.64 24.63
N GLU A 319 29.64 16.13 23.55
CA GLU A 319 29.25 15.82 22.17
C GLU A 319 29.45 14.30 21.92
N GLU A 320 28.39 13.60 21.53
CA GLU A 320 28.46 12.20 21.09
C GLU A 320 29.05 12.13 19.67
N GLU A 321 30.32 11.75 19.56
CA GLU A 321 30.93 11.27 18.32
C GLU A 321 30.37 9.89 17.97
N ASN A 322 29.58 9.83 16.90
CA ASN A 322 29.04 8.59 16.33
C ASN A 322 30.17 7.81 15.62
N SER A 323 30.90 6.99 16.38
CA SER A 323 31.96 6.12 15.83
C SER A 323 31.37 4.79 15.34
N TYR A 324 31.39 4.61 14.02
CA TYR A 324 31.04 3.36 13.36
C TYR A 324 32.02 2.25 13.75
N VAL A 325 31.54 1.22 14.46
CA VAL A 325 32.30 0.01 14.78
C VAL A 325 32.07 -1.01 13.67
N PRO A 326 33.08 -1.35 12.85
CA PRO A 326 32.93 -2.39 11.83
C PRO A 326 32.69 -3.75 12.50
N SER A 327 31.71 -4.49 12.00
CA SER A 327 31.39 -5.84 12.49
C SER A 327 32.59 -6.78 12.36
N PRO A 328 32.75 -7.73 13.30
CA PRO A 328 33.81 -8.72 13.23
C PRO A 328 33.67 -9.60 11.98
N PRO A 329 34.79 -10.06 11.39
CA PRO A 329 34.74 -10.97 10.26
C PRO A 329 34.08 -12.31 10.65
N PRO A 330 33.45 -13.00 9.70
CA PRO A 330 32.80 -14.28 9.95
C PRO A 330 33.81 -15.33 10.44
N THR A 331 33.33 -16.20 11.31
CA THR A 331 34.10 -17.31 11.89
C THR A 331 34.39 -18.40 10.85
N GLU A 332 35.39 -19.25 11.14
CA GLU A 332 35.78 -20.36 10.26
C GLU A 332 34.65 -21.39 10.08
N GLU A 333 33.80 -21.57 11.09
CA GLU A 333 32.62 -22.44 11.04
C GLU A 333 31.52 -21.88 10.12
N GLU A 334 31.33 -20.56 10.11
CA GLU A 334 30.36 -19.88 9.23
C GLU A 334 30.82 -19.88 7.76
N THR A 335 32.12 -19.76 7.52
CA THR A 335 32.68 -19.86 6.17
C THR A 335 32.61 -21.29 5.62
N GLU A 336 32.78 -22.32 6.45
CA GLU A 336 32.60 -23.72 6.04
C GLU A 336 31.12 -24.07 5.76
N ALA A 337 30.19 -23.59 6.61
CA ALA A 337 28.76 -23.79 6.41
C ALA A 337 28.28 -23.16 5.07
N MET A 338 28.80 -21.99 4.73
CA MET A 338 28.49 -21.32 3.47
C MET A 338 29.10 -22.02 2.26
N ALA A 339 30.36 -22.46 2.34
CA ALA A 339 30.99 -23.21 1.25
C ALA A 339 30.22 -24.50 0.95
N LYS A 340 29.62 -25.13 1.98
CA LYS A 340 28.70 -26.27 1.81
C LYS A 340 27.39 -25.87 1.14
N LEU A 341 26.82 -24.71 1.45
CA LEU A 341 25.54 -24.25 0.88
C LEU A 341 25.69 -23.83 -0.59
N VAL A 342 26.73 -23.06 -0.91
CA VAL A 342 27.08 -22.67 -2.29
C VAL A 342 27.39 -23.90 -3.14
N LYS A 343 28.17 -24.85 -2.62
CA LYS A 343 28.44 -26.12 -3.32
C LYS A 343 27.17 -26.96 -3.51
N LYS A 344 26.27 -26.97 -2.52
CA LYS A 344 24.96 -27.65 -2.64
C LYS A 344 24.06 -26.98 -3.68
N LEU A 345 24.18 -25.67 -3.87
CA LEU A 345 23.52 -24.90 -4.93
C LEU A 345 24.12 -25.17 -6.32
N GLU A 346 25.44 -25.26 -6.43
CA GLU A 346 26.13 -25.65 -7.67
C GLU A 346 25.83 -27.10 -8.08
N ASP A 347 25.59 -27.98 -7.11
CA ASP A 347 25.23 -29.39 -7.32
C ASP A 347 23.73 -29.59 -7.68
N LEU A 348 22.88 -28.56 -7.51
CA LEU A 348 21.52 -28.57 -8.04
C LEU A 348 21.58 -28.35 -9.55
N THR A 349 21.77 -29.43 -10.31
CA THR A 349 21.62 -29.40 -11.77
C THR A 349 20.26 -28.78 -12.13
N PRO A 350 20.20 -27.81 -13.06
CA PRO A 350 18.92 -27.26 -13.50
C PRO A 350 18.06 -28.41 -14.01
N LEU A 351 16.97 -28.69 -13.30
CA LEU A 351 15.96 -29.61 -13.78
C LEU A 351 15.43 -29.00 -15.08
N PRO A 352 15.32 -29.78 -16.19
CA PRO A 352 14.72 -29.25 -17.40
C PRO A 352 13.33 -28.70 -17.08
N PRO A 353 12.89 -27.58 -17.69
CA PRO A 353 11.59 -27.00 -17.42
C PRO A 353 10.50 -27.99 -17.82
N LYS A 354 10.06 -28.80 -16.85
CA LYS A 354 8.84 -29.59 -16.94
C LYS A 354 7.76 -28.82 -16.20
N ALA A 355 7.34 -27.70 -16.77
CA ALA A 355 6.03 -27.15 -16.45
C ALA A 355 5.00 -28.18 -16.96
N THR A 356 4.55 -29.06 -16.08
CA THR A 356 3.42 -29.94 -16.37
C THR A 356 2.25 -29.30 -15.63
N THR A 357 1.42 -28.55 -16.36
CA THR A 357 0.13 -28.10 -15.83
C THR A 357 -0.63 -29.36 -15.41
N ALA A 358 -0.95 -29.49 -14.14
CA ALA A 358 -1.77 -30.60 -13.65
C ALA A 358 -3.15 -30.46 -14.30
N LEU A 359 -3.44 -31.30 -15.30
CA LEU A 359 -4.81 -31.46 -15.78
C LEU A 359 -5.64 -32.01 -14.60
N PRO A 360 -6.78 -31.39 -14.25
CA PRO A 360 -7.65 -31.95 -13.24
C PRO A 360 -8.12 -33.34 -13.71
N SER A 361 -7.81 -34.37 -12.90
CA SER A 361 -8.34 -35.71 -13.11
C SER A 361 -9.80 -35.72 -12.69
N VAL A 362 -10.69 -35.42 -13.63
CA VAL A 362 -12.12 -35.64 -13.47
C VAL A 362 -12.39 -37.13 -13.76
N ASN A 363 -12.34 -37.96 -12.72
CA ASN A 363 -12.98 -39.28 -12.73
C ASN A 363 -14.10 -39.26 -11.68
N LEU A 364 -15.24 -38.70 -12.06
CA LEU A 364 -16.53 -39.06 -11.48
C LEU A 364 -17.42 -39.53 -12.64
N GLU A 365 -17.40 -40.84 -12.89
CA GLU A 365 -18.43 -41.49 -13.68
C GLU A 365 -19.73 -41.45 -12.86
N ILE A 366 -20.59 -40.48 -13.16
CA ILE A 366 -22.01 -40.53 -12.78
C ILE A 366 -22.72 -41.26 -13.90
N ALA A 367 -23.10 -42.51 -13.62
CA ALA A 367 -24.03 -43.26 -14.46
C ALA A 367 -25.37 -42.51 -14.49
N LEU A 368 -25.74 -42.02 -15.68
CA LEU A 368 -27.09 -41.59 -15.98
C LEU A 368 -27.88 -42.83 -16.40
N ASP A 369 -28.63 -43.40 -15.46
CA ASP A 369 -29.72 -44.31 -15.80
C ASP A 369 -30.89 -43.45 -16.32
N ALA A 370 -31.19 -43.67 -17.60
CA ALA A 370 -32.38 -43.18 -18.26
C ALA A 370 -33.57 -44.01 -17.77
N GLU A 371 -34.48 -43.40 -17.01
CA GLU A 371 -35.83 -43.94 -16.85
C GLU A 371 -36.84 -43.09 -17.64
N GLU A 372 -37.69 -43.83 -18.32
CA GLU A 372 -38.65 -43.44 -19.33
C GLU A 372 -39.77 -42.58 -18.74
N GLU A 373 -40.13 -41.52 -19.46
CA GLU A 373 -41.37 -40.78 -19.24
C GLU A 373 -42.56 -41.66 -19.67
N GLU A 374 -43.36 -42.13 -18.72
CA GLU A 374 -44.73 -42.57 -18.99
C GLU A 374 -45.71 -41.43 -18.72
N GLU A 375 -46.38 -41.02 -19.80
CA GLU A 375 -47.54 -40.14 -19.81
C GLU A 375 -48.71 -40.82 -19.07
N GLU A 376 -49.23 -40.20 -18.00
CA GLU A 376 -50.62 -40.46 -17.57
C GLU A 376 -51.41 -39.15 -17.39
N GLU A 377 -52.33 -39.00 -18.33
CA GLU A 377 -53.50 -38.16 -18.38
C GLU A 377 -54.50 -38.49 -17.25
N SER A 378 -54.94 -37.52 -16.43
CA SER A 378 -56.33 -37.48 -15.93
C SER A 378 -56.73 -36.17 -15.23
N THR A 379 -57.66 -35.47 -15.89
CA THR A 379 -58.89 -34.83 -15.39
C THR A 379 -59.00 -34.25 -13.96
N ALA A 380 -59.17 -32.91 -13.93
CA ALA A 380 -60.22 -32.12 -13.26
C ALA A 380 -60.88 -32.61 -11.95
N ALA A 381 -60.78 -31.78 -10.90
CA ALA A 381 -61.90 -31.35 -10.03
C ALA A 381 -61.46 -30.24 -9.05
N GLU A 382 -62.13 -29.08 -9.10
CA GLU A 382 -62.43 -28.23 -7.92
C GLU A 382 -63.35 -29.02 -6.94
N PRO A 383 -63.50 -28.69 -5.62
CA PRO A 383 -63.71 -27.33 -5.12
C PRO A 383 -63.36 -27.03 -3.63
N GLU A 384 -63.77 -25.83 -3.20
CA GLU A 384 -64.23 -25.38 -1.86
C GLU A 384 -63.25 -24.76 -0.82
N GLU A 385 -63.40 -23.43 -0.70
CA GLU A 385 -63.75 -22.65 0.49
C GLU A 385 -63.96 -23.36 1.85
N THR A 386 -63.35 -22.80 2.90
CA THR A 386 -63.75 -22.62 4.32
C THR A 386 -62.48 -22.69 5.21
N GLN A 387 -62.28 -22.05 6.36
CA GLN A 387 -62.96 -21.03 7.17
C GLN A 387 -61.95 -20.51 8.21
N GLU A 388 -62.27 -19.36 8.81
CA GLU A 388 -61.65 -18.79 10.01
C GLU A 388 -61.54 -19.78 11.19
N THR A 389 -60.44 -19.71 11.95
CA THR A 389 -60.54 -19.81 13.41
C THR A 389 -59.56 -18.84 14.09
N THR A 390 -60.14 -17.95 14.88
CA THR A 390 -59.54 -17.20 15.98
C THR A 390 -58.86 -18.11 17.00
N ASN A 391 -57.75 -17.69 17.61
CA ASN A 391 -57.53 -17.92 19.03
C ASN A 391 -56.62 -16.88 19.69
N THR A 392 -56.98 -16.61 20.93
CA THR A 392 -56.61 -15.50 21.80
C THR A 392 -55.69 -15.98 22.92
N ALA A 393 -54.78 -15.08 23.33
CA ALA A 393 -54.13 -14.95 24.64
C ALA A 393 -53.22 -16.08 25.18
N GLY A 394 -51.97 -15.67 25.45
CA GLY A 394 -51.04 -16.33 26.36
C GLY A 394 -49.99 -15.33 26.82
N SER A 395 -50.32 -14.58 27.88
CA SER A 395 -49.46 -13.64 28.58
C SER A 395 -48.42 -14.38 29.41
N THR A 396 -47.13 -14.01 29.29
CA THR A 396 -46.13 -14.19 30.36
C THR A 396 -45.19 -13.00 30.40
N GLU A 397 -45.20 -12.36 31.56
CA GLU A 397 -44.22 -11.46 32.18
C GLU A 397 -42.79 -11.91 31.85
N GLY A 398 -41.82 -11.04 31.56
CA GLY A 398 -41.38 -9.92 32.36
C GLY A 398 -39.88 -10.15 32.64
N GLY A 399 -39.02 -9.54 31.84
CA GLY A 399 -37.57 -9.65 31.96
C GLY A 399 -36.92 -8.40 31.40
N ASP A 400 -36.64 -7.45 32.29
CA ASP A 400 -35.95 -6.20 32.01
C ASP A 400 -34.57 -6.47 31.41
N LEU A 401 -34.43 -6.22 30.10
CA LEU A 401 -33.13 -6.06 29.47
C LEU A 401 -32.65 -4.63 29.75
N PRO A 402 -31.41 -4.45 30.24
CA PRO A 402 -30.89 -3.11 30.51
C PRO A 402 -30.74 -2.36 29.18
N THR A 403 -31.50 -1.27 29.05
CA THR A 403 -31.26 -0.21 28.08
C THR A 403 -29.85 0.34 28.29
N THR A 404 -28.93 -0.06 27.41
CA THR A 404 -27.64 0.61 27.21
C THR A 404 -27.89 1.91 26.45
N ASP A 405 -28.51 2.87 27.12
CA ASP A 405 -28.58 4.26 26.65
C ASP A 405 -27.36 5.02 27.17
N GLY A 406 -26.63 5.66 26.25
CA GLY A 406 -25.72 6.75 26.59
C GLY A 406 -24.23 6.46 26.46
N LEU A 407 -23.75 5.96 25.32
CA LEU A 407 -22.33 6.11 24.96
C LEU A 407 -22.20 6.74 23.56
N TYR A 408 -21.75 8.01 23.56
CA TYR A 408 -21.03 8.72 22.50
C TYR A 408 -21.35 8.32 21.05
N ARG A 409 -22.42 8.88 20.50
CA ARG A 409 -22.51 9.13 19.04
C ARG A 409 -22.40 10.63 18.81
N HIS A 410 -21.18 11.16 18.85
CA HIS A 410 -20.91 12.25 17.91
C HIS A 410 -21.07 11.61 16.54
N THR A 411 -22.01 12.11 15.74
CA THR A 411 -22.09 11.61 14.37
C THR A 411 -20.78 12.01 13.69
N TRP A 412 -20.26 11.13 12.83
CA TRP A 412 -19.05 11.44 12.07
C TRP A 412 -19.17 12.80 11.34
N ASP A 413 -20.38 13.12 10.90
CA ASP A 413 -20.76 14.42 10.34
C ASP A 413 -20.52 15.59 11.30
N ASP A 414 -20.71 15.43 12.62
CA ASP A 414 -20.42 16.48 13.61
C ASP A 414 -18.92 16.71 13.75
N VAL A 415 -18.11 15.65 13.70
CA VAL A 415 -16.64 15.75 13.82
C VAL A 415 -16.04 16.44 12.60
N VAL A 416 -16.57 16.16 11.40
CA VAL A 416 -16.08 16.72 10.14
C VAL A 416 -16.62 18.14 9.91
N ARG A 417 -17.93 18.40 10.14
CA ARG A 417 -18.53 19.72 9.88
C ARG A 417 -18.12 20.78 10.88
N VAL A 418 -18.18 20.50 12.19
CA VAL A 418 -17.86 21.52 13.21
C VAL A 418 -16.42 22.02 13.04
N ARG A 419 -15.50 21.15 12.59
CA ARG A 419 -14.08 21.49 12.53
C ARG A 419 -13.64 22.18 11.24
N LEU A 420 -14.28 21.87 10.11
CA LEU A 420 -14.03 22.62 8.86
C LEU A 420 -14.61 24.04 8.95
N ASP A 421 -15.76 24.20 9.61
CA ASP A 421 -16.40 25.51 9.79
C ASP A 421 -15.61 26.40 10.78
N ASP A 422 -15.01 25.83 11.83
CA ASP A 422 -14.21 26.59 12.80
C ASP A 422 -12.85 27.01 12.22
N ALA A 423 -12.20 26.18 11.40
CA ALA A 423 -10.96 26.56 10.70
C ALA A 423 -11.18 27.74 9.73
N SER A 424 -12.37 27.85 9.12
CA SER A 424 -12.70 28.97 8.22
C SER A 424 -12.95 30.30 8.93
N LYS A 425 -13.20 30.30 10.25
CA LYS A 425 -13.57 31.51 11.00
C LYS A 425 -12.38 32.31 11.51
N ASP A 426 -11.24 31.67 11.79
CA ASP A 426 -10.06 32.38 12.28
C ASP A 426 -9.33 33.13 11.16
N ASP A 427 -9.48 32.70 9.90
CA ASP A 427 -9.00 33.44 8.72
C ASP A 427 -9.87 34.65 8.37
N ALA A 428 -11.12 34.71 8.84
CA ALA A 428 -12.04 35.82 8.57
C ALA A 428 -11.79 37.06 9.45
N ALA A 429 -10.96 36.97 10.48
CA ALA A 429 -10.67 38.07 11.40
C ALA A 429 -9.54 39.01 10.93
N ALA A 430 -8.74 38.60 9.95
CA ALA A 430 -7.83 39.47 9.22
C ALA A 430 -8.53 39.87 7.91
N GLY A 431 -9.05 41.10 7.82
CA GLY A 431 -9.77 41.62 6.64
C GLY A 431 -8.92 41.77 5.38
N VAL A 432 -8.29 40.69 4.95
CA VAL A 432 -7.62 40.51 3.67
C VAL A 432 -8.64 39.80 2.79
N ASP A 433 -9.13 40.46 1.75
CA ASP A 433 -9.88 39.82 0.67
C ASP A 433 -8.96 38.80 -0.02
N VAL A 434 -8.88 37.59 0.52
CA VAL A 434 -8.16 36.49 -0.12
C VAL A 434 -9.11 35.89 -1.15
N ASP A 435 -8.84 36.19 -2.42
CA ASP A 435 -9.52 35.57 -3.55
C ASP A 435 -9.42 34.04 -3.41
N PRO A 436 -10.55 33.29 -3.40
CA PRO A 436 -10.54 31.82 -3.30
C PRO A 436 -9.72 31.13 -4.41
N ALA A 437 -9.34 31.84 -5.47
CA ALA A 437 -8.37 31.37 -6.45
C ALA A 437 -6.90 31.33 -5.95
N THR A 438 -6.59 31.97 -4.81
CA THR A 438 -5.20 32.23 -4.35
C THR A 438 -4.74 31.29 -3.23
N ILE A 439 -5.65 30.59 -2.51
CA ILE A 439 -5.31 29.56 -1.49
C ILE A 439 -5.03 28.19 -2.16
N GLY A 440 -4.29 28.21 -3.26
CA GLY A 440 -3.95 27.02 -4.04
C GLY A 440 -2.58 27.18 -4.65
N SER A 441 -1.52 27.14 -3.82
CA SER A 441 -0.16 27.03 -4.35
C SER A 441 -0.12 25.82 -5.31
N ASN A 442 0.50 26.01 -6.48
CA ASN A 442 0.52 25.07 -7.62
C ASN A 442 0.93 23.62 -7.31
N LYS A 443 1.41 23.30 -6.10
CA LYS A 443 1.76 21.92 -5.70
C LYS A 443 0.56 21.00 -5.48
N SER A 444 -0.63 21.51 -5.13
CA SER A 444 -1.81 20.64 -4.91
C SER A 444 -2.41 20.07 -6.19
N ARG A 445 -2.00 20.58 -7.37
CA ARG A 445 -2.61 20.26 -8.67
C ARG A 445 -2.11 18.97 -9.33
N ASN A 446 -1.13 18.29 -8.75
CA ASN A 446 -0.53 17.06 -9.31
C ASN A 446 -0.92 15.78 -8.54
N CYS A 447 -1.98 15.83 -7.74
CA CYS A 447 -2.44 14.66 -7.00
C CYS A 447 -3.26 13.76 -7.93
N HIS A 448 -2.66 12.67 -8.44
CA HIS A 448 -3.31 11.75 -9.37
C HIS A 448 -3.60 10.36 -8.79
N SER A 449 -3.25 10.15 -7.53
CA SER A 449 -3.62 8.96 -6.79
C SER A 449 -5.00 9.13 -6.16
N GLY A 450 -5.75 8.04 -5.95
CA GLY A 450 -7.11 8.08 -5.43
C GLY A 450 -7.65 6.67 -5.19
N ILE A 451 -8.96 6.55 -4.99
CA ILE A 451 -9.63 5.27 -4.70
C ILE A 451 -10.44 4.85 -5.91
N TRP A 452 -10.41 3.55 -6.21
CA TRP A 452 -11.21 2.96 -7.27
C TRP A 452 -12.37 2.16 -6.68
N LEU A 453 -13.51 2.20 -7.36
CA LEU A 453 -14.59 1.24 -7.16
C LEU A 453 -14.46 0.13 -8.19
N PHE A 454 -14.26 -1.08 -7.68
CA PHE A 454 -14.21 -2.31 -8.44
C PHE A 454 -15.58 -2.99 -8.37
N THR A 455 -16.16 -3.35 -9.51
CA THR A 455 -17.34 -4.25 -9.54
C THR A 455 -16.92 -5.70 -9.40
N ASP A 456 -15.70 -6.00 -9.84
CA ASP A 456 -14.96 -7.24 -9.65
C ASP A 456 -13.46 -6.92 -9.79
N ARG A 457 -12.60 -7.95 -9.73
CA ARG A 457 -11.14 -7.78 -9.72
C ARG A 457 -10.56 -7.14 -10.99
N GLU A 458 -11.28 -7.18 -12.11
CA GLU A 458 -10.81 -6.70 -13.41
C GLU A 458 -11.52 -5.43 -13.85
N ASN A 459 -12.74 -5.19 -13.35
CA ASN A 459 -13.60 -4.10 -13.78
C ASN A 459 -13.64 -2.96 -12.76
N ILE A 460 -12.96 -1.87 -13.12
CA ILE A 460 -13.06 -0.58 -12.44
C ILE A 460 -14.19 0.22 -13.07
N THR A 461 -15.05 0.81 -12.23
CA THR A 461 -16.19 1.61 -12.70
C THR A 461 -16.13 3.08 -12.30
N HIS A 462 -15.50 3.40 -11.18
CA HIS A 462 -15.45 4.77 -10.67
C HIS A 462 -14.09 5.08 -10.07
N PHE A 463 -13.71 6.35 -10.17
CA PHE A 463 -12.53 6.92 -9.52
C PHE A 463 -12.95 8.04 -8.57
N PHE A 464 -12.43 8.00 -7.35
CA PHE A 464 -12.62 9.05 -6.35
C PHE A 464 -11.29 9.78 -6.14
N GLN A 465 -11.24 11.02 -6.59
CA GLN A 465 -10.08 11.90 -6.48
C GLN A 465 -9.83 12.31 -5.01
N PRO A 466 -8.59 12.66 -4.65
CA PRO A 466 -8.29 13.21 -3.34
C PRO A 466 -9.07 14.50 -3.08
N ASN A 467 -9.70 14.59 -1.92
CA ASN A 467 -10.35 15.80 -1.41
C ASN A 467 -9.76 16.26 -0.06
N PHE A 468 -8.84 15.49 0.52
CA PHE A 468 -8.07 15.82 1.71
C PHE A 468 -6.60 15.99 1.30
N LEU A 469 -6.24 17.20 0.86
CA LEU A 469 -4.96 17.47 0.18
C LEU A 469 -3.84 17.81 1.18
N PRO A 470 -2.55 17.64 0.82
CA PRO A 470 -1.42 18.12 1.62
C PRO A 470 -1.37 19.67 1.72
N PRO A 471 -0.56 20.24 2.63
CA PRO A 471 0.32 19.57 3.58
C PRO A 471 -0.49 18.92 4.72
N TYR A 472 -0.04 17.78 5.24
CA TYR A 472 -0.74 17.02 6.30
C TYR A 472 -0.19 17.26 7.70
N ASP A 473 0.93 17.97 7.81
CA ASP A 473 1.64 18.24 9.04
C ASP A 473 1.05 19.41 9.86
N THR A 474 0.09 20.14 9.29
CA THR A 474 -0.68 21.16 10.00
C THR A 474 -1.40 20.56 11.21
N PRO A 475 -1.48 21.26 12.37
CA PRO A 475 -2.15 20.76 13.56
C PRO A 475 -3.59 20.27 13.32
N GLU A 476 -4.35 20.97 12.48
CA GLU A 476 -5.75 20.69 12.21
C GLU A 476 -5.89 19.35 11.47
N LYS A 477 -5.08 19.12 10.43
CA LYS A 477 -5.09 17.86 9.67
C LYS A 477 -4.48 16.72 10.46
N LYS A 478 -3.36 16.94 11.16
CA LYS A 478 -2.82 15.93 12.09
C LYS A 478 -3.86 15.53 13.12
N ARG A 479 -4.69 16.46 13.60
CA ARG A 479 -5.79 16.15 14.54
C ARG A 479 -6.86 15.25 13.92
N ILE A 480 -7.28 15.56 12.69
CA ILE A 480 -8.25 14.73 11.96
C ILE A 480 -7.67 13.32 11.75
N ILE A 481 -6.44 13.23 11.27
CA ILE A 481 -5.72 11.97 11.04
C ILE A 481 -5.63 11.17 12.34
N PHE A 482 -5.17 11.81 13.42
CA PHE A 482 -5.05 11.21 14.74
C PHE A 482 -6.38 10.65 15.27
N ASP A 483 -7.45 11.45 15.24
CA ASP A 483 -8.75 11.04 15.77
C ASP A 483 -9.34 9.83 14.99
N VAL A 484 -8.95 9.66 13.72
CA VAL A 484 -9.30 8.48 12.91
C VAL A 484 -8.40 7.29 13.18
N LEU A 485 -7.08 7.50 13.28
CA LEU A 485 -6.08 6.43 13.38
C LEU A 485 -5.91 5.86 14.79
N ARG A 486 -6.27 6.60 15.84
CA ARG A 486 -6.14 6.13 17.24
C ARG A 486 -6.96 4.88 17.57
N GLU A 487 -7.92 4.55 16.73
CA GLU A 487 -8.72 3.33 16.82
C GLU A 487 -8.52 2.48 15.57
N GLU A 488 -8.72 1.19 15.68
CA GLU A 488 -8.79 0.27 14.55
C GLU A 488 -9.88 -0.77 14.75
N TRP A 489 -10.36 -1.31 13.63
CA TRP A 489 -11.39 -2.34 13.64
C TRP A 489 -10.78 -3.70 14.01
N ASP A 490 -11.43 -4.41 14.91
CA ASP A 490 -11.09 -5.78 15.26
C ASP A 490 -12.18 -6.74 14.78
N GLU A 491 -11.83 -7.63 13.86
CA GLU A 491 -12.72 -8.64 13.27
C GLU A 491 -13.14 -9.69 14.30
N LYS A 492 -12.26 -10.03 15.27
CA LYS A 492 -12.60 -11.02 16.29
C LYS A 492 -13.70 -10.53 17.23
N SER A 493 -13.59 -9.29 17.70
CA SER A 493 -14.59 -8.68 18.59
C SER A 493 -15.71 -7.92 17.85
N LEU A 494 -15.58 -7.75 16.53
CA LEU A 494 -16.47 -6.94 15.69
C LEU A 494 -16.69 -5.54 16.27
N GLY A 495 -15.60 -4.89 16.70
CA GLY A 495 -15.63 -3.61 17.39
C GLY A 495 -14.34 -2.80 17.24
N TRP A 496 -14.41 -1.54 17.65
CA TRP A 496 -13.25 -0.65 17.66
C TRP A 496 -12.36 -0.92 18.86
N LYS A 497 -11.05 -1.00 18.61
CA LYS A 497 -9.98 -1.13 19.60
C LYS A 497 -9.02 0.04 19.46
N PRO A 498 -8.23 0.37 20.49
CA PRO A 498 -7.08 1.25 20.32
C PRO A 498 -6.14 0.73 19.21
N CYS A 499 -5.49 1.64 18.50
CA CYS A 499 -4.49 1.31 17.49
C CYS A 499 -3.41 0.36 18.05
N GLY A 500 -3.08 -0.70 17.32
CA GLY A 500 -2.13 -1.74 17.74
C GLY A 500 -2.77 -2.94 18.48
N GLN A 501 -4.10 -2.96 18.66
CA GLN A 501 -4.82 -4.01 19.40
C GLN A 501 -5.95 -4.69 18.60
N GLY A 502 -6.17 -4.31 17.35
CA GLY A 502 -7.17 -4.88 16.47
C GLY A 502 -6.59 -5.80 15.40
N SER A 503 -7.44 -6.23 14.47
CA SER A 503 -7.12 -7.32 13.53
C SER A 503 -6.17 -6.92 12.41
N MET A 504 -5.84 -5.64 12.32
CA MET A 504 -5.03 -5.08 11.26
C MET A 504 -3.58 -4.82 11.67
N SER A 505 -3.30 -4.86 12.97
CA SER A 505 -1.95 -4.96 13.52
C SER A 505 -1.70 -6.44 13.77
N GLN A 506 -1.11 -7.13 12.79
CA GLN A 506 -0.62 -8.47 13.08
C GLN A 506 0.54 -8.36 14.07
N GLU A 507 0.50 -9.19 15.11
CA GLU A 507 1.69 -9.44 15.91
C GLU A 507 2.77 -9.91 14.93
N LYS A 508 3.85 -9.12 14.79
CA LYS A 508 5.01 -9.60 14.06
C LYS A 508 5.38 -10.94 14.68
N PRO A 509 5.42 -12.05 13.91
CA PRO A 509 5.82 -13.32 14.46
C PRO A 509 7.18 -13.12 15.15
N GLU A 510 7.24 -13.38 16.46
CA GLU A 510 8.41 -13.07 17.30
C GLU A 510 9.70 -13.74 16.79
N ASP A 511 9.59 -14.71 15.88
CA ASP A 511 10.68 -15.55 15.35
C ASP A 511 11.34 -15.02 14.07
N ASP A 512 10.79 -14.01 13.36
CA ASP A 512 11.34 -13.56 12.07
C ASP A 512 12.61 -12.68 12.21
N THR A 513 12.95 -12.25 13.43
CA THR A 513 14.24 -11.59 13.70
C THR A 513 15.44 -12.48 13.36
N GLY A 514 15.27 -13.81 13.45
CA GLY A 514 16.28 -14.77 13.03
C GLY A 514 16.54 -14.72 11.51
N LEU A 515 15.48 -14.64 10.70
CA LEU A 515 15.57 -14.63 9.24
C LEU A 515 16.22 -13.36 8.70
N LEU A 516 15.87 -12.19 9.25
CA LEU A 516 16.52 -10.92 8.88
C LEU A 516 18.00 -10.88 9.28
N ALA A 517 18.34 -11.40 10.46
CA ALA A 517 19.74 -11.53 10.87
C ALA A 517 20.51 -12.51 9.96
N GLU A 518 19.89 -13.62 9.55
CA GLU A 518 20.46 -14.55 8.58
C GLU A 518 20.57 -13.96 7.18
N LEU A 519 19.61 -13.14 6.74
CA LEU A 519 19.64 -12.41 5.47
C LEU A 519 20.74 -11.37 5.43
N GLN A 520 20.86 -10.53 6.47
CA GLN A 520 21.93 -9.54 6.58
C GLN A 520 23.30 -10.23 6.60
N LYS A 521 23.39 -11.39 7.26
CA LYS A 521 24.58 -12.22 7.29
C LYS A 521 24.88 -12.81 5.90
N ALA A 522 23.87 -13.30 5.18
CA ALA A 522 24.02 -13.81 3.83
C ALA A 522 24.41 -12.69 2.84
N GLU A 523 23.81 -11.51 2.94
CA GLU A 523 24.08 -10.35 2.07
C GLU A 523 25.50 -9.82 2.27
N ASN A 524 25.93 -9.60 3.51
CA ASN A 524 27.30 -9.21 3.83
C ASN A 524 28.32 -10.20 3.27
N LEU A 525 27.93 -11.48 3.22
CA LEU A 525 28.79 -12.56 2.84
C LEU A 525 28.81 -12.77 1.32
N VAL A 526 27.68 -12.64 0.62
CA VAL A 526 27.61 -12.59 -0.85
C VAL A 526 28.36 -11.36 -1.37
N SER A 527 28.16 -10.20 -0.76
CA SER A 527 28.89 -8.97 -1.09
C SER A 527 30.41 -9.14 -0.89
N GLY A 528 30.82 -9.81 0.20
CA GLY A 528 32.20 -10.17 0.46
C GLY A 528 32.79 -11.12 -0.59
N VAL A 529 32.04 -12.14 -1.01
CA VAL A 529 32.46 -13.10 -2.06
C VAL A 529 32.56 -12.41 -3.41
N LEU A 530 31.57 -11.61 -3.81
CA LEU A 530 31.56 -10.89 -5.08
C LEU A 530 32.76 -9.94 -5.17
N LYS A 531 33.03 -9.20 -4.10
CA LYS A 531 34.19 -8.30 -4.00
C LYS A 531 35.51 -9.05 -4.11
N SER A 532 35.66 -10.18 -3.42
CA SER A 532 36.85 -11.04 -3.49
C SER A 532 37.09 -11.62 -4.89
N VAL A 533 36.03 -12.01 -5.60
CA VAL A 533 36.12 -12.50 -6.98
C VAL A 533 36.55 -11.36 -7.92
N ILE A 534 35.94 -10.18 -7.79
CA ILE A 534 36.31 -9.00 -8.58
C ILE A 534 37.77 -8.61 -8.34
N ASP A 535 38.21 -8.56 -7.08
CA ASP A 535 39.58 -8.21 -6.72
C ASP A 535 40.59 -9.24 -7.26
N ASN A 536 40.26 -10.54 -7.26
CA ASN A 536 41.14 -11.58 -7.80
C ASN A 536 41.19 -11.62 -9.33
N VAL A 537 40.09 -11.29 -10.02
CA VAL A 537 40.03 -11.25 -11.49
C VAL A 537 40.62 -9.96 -12.03
N CYS A 538 40.47 -8.84 -11.32
CA CYS A 538 40.91 -7.52 -11.77
C CYS A 538 42.29 -7.11 -11.22
N SER A 539 42.87 -7.87 -10.29
CA SER A 539 44.24 -7.62 -9.84
C SER A 539 45.23 -7.83 -11.00
N PRO A 540 46.07 -6.82 -11.32
CA PRO A 540 47.05 -6.94 -12.40
C PRO A 540 48.02 -8.08 -12.06
N GLN A 541 47.95 -9.14 -12.86
CA GLN A 541 48.90 -10.24 -12.79
C GLN A 541 50.33 -9.66 -12.85
N PRO A 542 51.22 -10.01 -11.90
CA PRO A 542 52.58 -9.50 -11.91
C PRO A 542 53.23 -9.88 -13.23
N SER A 543 53.58 -8.86 -14.02
CA SER A 543 54.20 -9.02 -15.32
C SER A 543 55.38 -10.00 -15.21
N PRO A 544 55.49 -11.01 -16.10
CA PRO A 544 56.50 -12.04 -15.97
C PRO A 544 57.89 -11.39 -15.92
N ARG A 545 58.60 -11.60 -14.80
CA ARG A 545 59.99 -11.14 -14.62
C ARG A 545 60.81 -11.70 -15.78
N LYS A 546 61.33 -10.81 -16.62
CA LYS A 546 62.34 -11.15 -17.63
C LYS A 546 63.53 -11.79 -16.91
N LEU A 547 63.67 -13.10 -17.07
CA LEU A 547 64.87 -13.83 -16.68
C LEU A 547 66.04 -13.31 -17.51
N SER A 548 66.88 -12.48 -16.89
CA SER A 548 68.16 -12.06 -17.41
C SER A 548 69.08 -13.28 -17.49
N SER A 549 69.41 -13.71 -18.71
CA SER A 549 70.45 -14.70 -18.95
C SER A 549 71.83 -14.06 -18.72
N ALA A 550 72.44 -14.33 -17.58
CA ALA A 550 73.87 -14.13 -17.39
C ALA A 550 74.61 -15.36 -17.95
N ALA A 551 75.21 -15.22 -19.13
CA ALA A 551 76.19 -16.16 -19.65
C ALA A 551 77.58 -15.76 -19.14
N HIS A 552 78.28 -16.71 -18.53
CA HIS A 552 79.70 -16.61 -18.17
C HIS A 552 80.59 -16.54 -19.43
N PHE A 553 81.56 -15.62 -19.40
CA PHE A 553 82.94 -15.84 -19.80
C PHE A 553 83.86 -15.20 -18.75
#